data_AF-A0A420N3C1-F1
#
_entry.id   AF-A0A420N3C1-F1
#
_cell.length_a   1.000
_cell.length_b   1.000
_cell.length_c   1.000
_cell.angle_alpha   90.00
_cell.angle_beta   90.00
_cell.angle_gamma   90.00
#
_symmetry.space_group_name_H-M   'P 1'
#
loop_
_entity.id
_entity.type
_entity.pdbx_description
1 polymer ?
#
loop_
_entity_poly.entity_id
_entity_poly.type
_entity_poly.pdbx_seq_one_letter_code
_entity_poly.pdbx_strand_id
1 'polypeptide(L)'
;MVSIGCMIWRRCTKSPLLPSKFSLGRWGLAINIISEAFLVLIFVLAFMLGYPNSTASQMNWSILIYGTVALSSLVYYVFRGTHRYEGPVAYVRRLEQ
;
A
#
# COMPACT_ATOMS: atom_id res chain seq x y z
N MET A 1 0.91 -4.50 1.79
CA MET A 1 0.27 -3.19 2.01
C MET A 1 -0.66 -2.81 0.88
N VAL A 2 -0.24 -2.01 -0.11
CA VAL A 2 -1.21 -1.47 -1.08
C VAL A 2 -1.84 -2.55 -1.97
N SER A 3 -1.05 -3.36 -2.68
CA SER A 3 -1.60 -4.38 -3.60
C SER A 3 -2.34 -5.51 -2.87
N ILE A 4 -1.71 -6.09 -1.85
CA ILE A 4 -2.30 -7.17 -1.04
C ILE A 4 -3.54 -6.67 -0.29
N GLY A 5 -3.48 -5.47 0.29
CA GLY A 5 -4.64 -4.81 0.92
C GLY A 5 -5.80 -4.60 -0.06
N CYS A 6 -5.53 -4.12 -1.29
CA CYS A 6 -6.57 -4.03 -2.33
C CYS A 6 -7.17 -5.40 -2.67
N MET A 7 -6.36 -6.46 -2.72
CA MET A 7 -6.85 -7.82 -2.97
C MET A 7 -7.71 -8.36 -1.82
N ILE A 8 -7.29 -8.14 -0.58
CA ILE A 8 -8.07 -8.49 0.63
C ILE A 8 -9.39 -7.73 0.61
N TRP A 9 -9.35 -6.41 0.41
CA TRP A 9 -10.54 -5.57 0.36
C TRP A 9 -11.53 -6.04 -0.71
N ARG A 10 -11.06 -6.24 -1.96
CA ARG A 10 -11.94 -6.74 -3.04
C ARG A 10 -12.54 -8.12 -2.73
N ARG A 11 -11.79 -9.02 -2.09
CA ARG A 11 -12.30 -10.33 -1.67
C ARG A 11 -13.31 -10.23 -0.53
N CYS A 12 -13.11 -9.34 0.44
CA CYS A 12 -14.04 -9.11 1.54
C CYS A 12 -15.34 -8.44 1.07
N THR A 13 -15.26 -7.50 0.12
CA THR A 13 -16.43 -6.81 -0.47
C THR A 13 -17.13 -7.65 -1.54
N LYS A 14 -16.64 -8.85 -1.86
CA LYS A 14 -17.13 -9.72 -2.95
C LYS A 14 -17.15 -9.04 -4.34
N SER A 15 -16.29 -8.03 -4.53
CA SER A 15 -16.15 -7.36 -5.81
C SER A 15 -15.50 -8.30 -6.84
N PRO A 16 -15.86 -8.21 -8.13
CA PRO A 16 -15.27 -9.04 -9.16
C PRO A 16 -13.75 -8.81 -9.22
N LEU A 17 -12.99 -9.90 -9.15
CA LEU A 17 -11.56 -9.90 -9.36
C LEU A 17 -11.29 -10.06 -10.86
N LEU A 18 -10.20 -9.45 -11.35
CA LEU A 18 -9.77 -9.67 -12.72
C LEU A 18 -9.44 -11.16 -12.93
N PRO A 19 -9.70 -11.72 -14.13
CA PRO A 19 -9.35 -13.09 -14.43
C PRO A 19 -7.85 -13.29 -14.22
N SER A 20 -7.50 -14.24 -13.35
CA SER A 20 -6.12 -14.58 -13.03
C SER A 20 -5.82 -15.98 -13.53
N LYS A 21 -4.64 -16.15 -14.14
CA LYS A 21 -4.13 -17.49 -14.53
C LYS A 21 -3.81 -18.37 -13.33
N PHE A 22 -3.66 -17.77 -12.14
CA PHE A 22 -3.29 -18.45 -10.91
C PHE A 22 -4.29 -18.12 -9.79
N SER A 23 -4.82 -19.16 -9.14
CA SER A 23 -5.78 -19.03 -8.05
C SER A 23 -5.47 -20.02 -6.94
N LEU A 24 -5.20 -19.50 -5.74
CA LEU A 24 -5.13 -20.31 -4.51
C LEU A 24 -6.53 -20.64 -3.96
N GLY A 25 -7.59 -20.35 -4.71
CA GLY A 25 -8.97 -20.56 -4.29
C GLY A 25 -9.27 -19.91 -2.93
N ARG A 26 -9.81 -20.72 -2.01
CA ARG A 26 -10.28 -20.32 -0.69
C ARG A 26 -9.14 -19.97 0.28
N TRP A 27 -7.97 -20.58 0.13
CA TRP A 27 -6.78 -20.27 0.94
C TRP A 27 -6.14 -18.94 0.60
N GLY A 28 -6.42 -18.42 -0.60
CA GLY A 28 -5.87 -17.15 -1.06
C GLY A 28 -6.20 -15.98 -0.13
N LEU A 29 -7.38 -15.93 0.50
CA LEU A 29 -7.72 -14.84 1.41
C LEU A 29 -6.91 -14.93 2.71
N ALA A 30 -6.88 -16.11 3.34
CA ALA A 30 -6.15 -16.33 4.59
C ALA A 30 -4.65 -16.03 4.43
N ILE A 31 -4.03 -16.52 3.36
CA ILE A 31 -2.61 -16.27 3.07
C ILE A 31 -2.35 -14.77 2.86
N ASN A 32 -3.18 -14.08 2.08
CA ASN A 32 -3.02 -12.64 1.89
C ASN A 32 -3.12 -11.87 3.21
N ILE A 33 -4.04 -12.24 4.11
CA ILE A 33 -4.17 -11.61 5.44
C ILE A 33 -2.91 -11.84 6.28
N ILE A 34 -2.40 -13.07 6.34
CA ILE A 34 -1.17 -13.40 7.08
C ILE A 34 0.03 -12.64 6.50
N SER A 35 0.17 -12.62 5.18
CA SER A 35 1.21 -11.85 4.50
C SER A 35 1.09 -10.36 4.82
N GLU A 36 -0.11 -9.79 4.76
CA GLU A 36 -0.35 -8.39 5.08
C GLU A 36 0.04 -8.06 6.53
N ALA A 37 -0.36 -8.88 7.49
CA ALA A 37 0.00 -8.72 8.90
C ALA A 37 1.52 -8.80 9.11
N PHE A 38 2.20 -9.75 8.45
CA PHE A 38 3.65 -9.87 8.49
C PHE A 38 4.35 -8.66 7.89
N LEU A 39 3.86 -8.15 6.75
CA LEU A 39 4.38 -6.92 6.14
C LEU A 39 4.22 -5.71 7.06
N VAL A 40 3.07 -5.59 7.74
CA VAL A 40 2.83 -4.51 8.74
C VAL A 40 3.82 -4.60 9.88
N LEU A 41 4.05 -5.79 10.42
CA LEU A 41 5.02 -6.00 11.49
C LEU A 41 6.44 -5.61 11.05
N ILE A 42 6.92 -6.09 9.91
CA ILE A 42 8.26 -5.74 9.39
C ILE A 42 8.35 -4.24 9.13
N PHE A 43 7.32 -3.63 8.56
CA PHE A 43 7.30 -2.20 8.29
C PHE A 43 7.45 -1.38 9.57
N VAL A 44 6.72 -1.72 10.64
CA VAL A 44 6.89 -1.06 11.94
C VAL A 44 8.32 -1.23 12.47
N LEU A 45 8.83 -2.46 12.44
CA LEU A 45 10.20 -2.75 12.90
C LEU A 45 11.27 -2.04 12.07
N ALA A 46 11.04 -1.81 10.78
CA ALA A 46 11.99 -1.11 9.90
C ALA A 46 12.24 0.35 10.32
N PHE A 47 11.31 0.97 11.05
CA PHE A 47 11.45 2.31 11.59
C PHE A 47 11.81 2.34 13.08
N MET A 48 11.78 1.20 13.76
CA MET A 48 12.20 1.12 15.16
C MET A 48 13.72 1.22 15.28
N LEU A 49 14.18 1.83 16.37
CA LEU A 49 15.60 1.94 16.68
C LEU A 49 16.10 0.66 17.35
N GLY A 50 17.27 0.18 16.93
CA GLY A 50 17.90 -1.02 17.49
C GLY A 50 18.54 -0.84 18.87
N TYR A 51 18.61 0.38 19.41
CA TYR A 51 19.32 0.68 20.65
C TYR A 51 18.58 1.69 21.54
N PRO A 52 18.53 1.47 22.86
CA PRO A 52 18.06 2.47 23.81
C PRO A 52 19.07 3.63 23.88
N ASN A 53 18.58 4.87 23.93
CA ASN A 53 19.37 6.11 24.04
C ASN A 53 20.23 6.48 22.82
N SER A 54 19.68 6.39 21.61
CA SER A 54 20.36 6.90 20.42
C SER A 54 20.49 8.44 20.45
N THR A 55 21.71 8.94 20.35
CA THR A 55 21.97 10.34 19.98
C THR A 55 21.38 10.62 18.58
N ALA A 56 21.04 11.88 18.27
CA ALA A 56 20.47 12.27 16.98
C ALA A 56 21.26 11.75 15.76
N SER A 57 22.58 11.64 15.88
CA SER A 57 23.44 11.11 14.80
C SER A 57 23.23 9.61 14.52
N GLN A 58 22.69 8.85 15.47
CA GLN A 58 22.51 7.39 15.39
C GLN A 58 21.04 6.98 15.22
N MET A 59 20.13 7.94 15.13
CA MET A 59 18.70 7.66 14.93
C MET A 59 18.47 7.11 13.52
N ASN A 60 17.50 6.19 13.39
CA ASN A 60 17.04 5.75 12.08
C ASN A 60 16.30 6.90 11.37
N TRP A 61 17.01 7.68 10.55
CA TRP A 61 16.46 8.82 9.82
C TRP A 61 15.48 8.43 8.71
N SER A 62 15.36 7.13 8.40
CA SER A 62 14.40 6.64 7.42
C SER A 62 12.98 7.05 7.78
N ILE A 63 12.59 7.01 9.07
CA ILE A 63 11.24 7.41 9.47
C ILE A 63 10.92 8.85 9.07
N LEU A 64 11.88 9.77 9.23
CA LEU A 64 11.69 11.17 8.87
C LEU A 64 11.62 11.34 7.35
N ILE A 65 12.53 10.71 6.61
CA ILE A 65 12.59 10.83 5.15
C ILE A 65 11.33 10.24 4.53
N TYR A 66 10.99 8.99 4.86
CA TYR A 66 9.80 8.31 4.34
C TYR A 66 8.53 9.04 4.76
N GLY A 67 8.42 9.47 6.02
CA GLY A 67 7.27 10.23 6.50
C GLY A 67 7.08 11.56 5.76
N THR A 68 8.17 12.31 5.54
CA THR A 68 8.13 13.61 4.84
C THR A 68 7.75 13.43 3.36
N VAL A 69 8.32 12.44 2.67
CA VAL A 69 8.00 12.16 1.27
C VAL A 69 6.55 11.67 1.12
N ALA A 70 6.09 10.77 1.99
CA ALA A 70 4.71 10.28 1.97
C ALA A 70 3.71 11.41 2.23
N LEU A 71 3.95 12.25 3.25
CA LEU A 71 3.09 13.36 3.59
C LEU A 71 3.07 14.43 2.50
N SER A 72 4.24 14.82 1.97
CA SER A 72 4.32 15.79 0.88
C SER A 72 3.65 15.29 -0.40
N SER A 73 3.79 14.01 -0.72
CA SER A 73 3.07 13.36 -1.84
C SER A 73 1.56 13.39 -1.62
N LEU A 74 1.08 13.07 -0.42
CA LEU A 74 -0.34 13.10 -0.08
C LEU A 74 -0.91 14.53 -0.14
N VAL A 75 -0.19 15.52 0.38
CA VAL A 75 -0.52 16.94 0.27
C VAL A 75 -0.62 17.34 -1.20
N TYR A 76 0.41 17.04 -2.00
CA TYR A 76 0.40 17.34 -3.44
C TYR A 76 -0.78 16.67 -4.17
N TYR A 77 -1.06 15.41 -3.85
CA TYR A 77 -2.17 14.68 -4.43
C TYR A 77 -3.52 15.34 -4.09
N VAL A 78 -3.76 15.69 -2.82
CA VAL A 78 -5.01 16.32 -2.39
C VAL A 78 -5.22 17.68 -3.04
N PHE A 79 -4.18 18.53 -3.13
CA PHE A 79 -4.31 19.89 -3.66
C PHE A 79 -4.29 19.97 -5.20
N ARG A 80 -3.51 19.12 -5.87
CA ARG A 80 -3.28 19.23 -7.32
C ARG A 80 -3.59 17.94 -8.08
N GLY A 81 -3.31 16.78 -7.47
CA GLY A 81 -3.50 15.47 -8.10
C GLY A 81 -4.97 15.13 -8.35
N THR A 82 -5.84 15.34 -7.35
CA THR A 82 -7.29 15.05 -7.42
C THR A 82 -8.00 15.71 -8.61
N HIS A 83 -7.56 16.90 -9.03
CA HIS A 83 -8.18 17.66 -10.12
C HIS A 83 -7.62 17.34 -11.52
N ARG A 84 -6.42 16.76 -11.62
CA ARG A 84 -5.73 16.50 -12.90
C ARG A 84 -5.54 15.01 -13.20
N TYR A 85 -5.79 14.14 -12.22
CA TYR A 85 -5.56 12.71 -12.35
C TYR A 85 -6.80 12.01 -12.92
N GLU A 86 -6.81 11.76 -14.22
CA GLU A 86 -7.71 10.76 -14.80
C GLU A 86 -7.12 9.37 -14.55
N GLY A 87 -7.78 8.58 -13.69
CA GLY A 87 -7.36 7.23 -13.41
C GLY A 87 -7.37 6.37 -14.69
N PRO A 88 -6.46 5.39 -14.84
CA PRO A 88 -6.36 4.55 -16.05
C PRO A 88 -7.65 3.79 -16.37
N VAL A 89 -8.54 3.57 -15.39
CA VAL A 89 -9.87 2.97 -15.60
C VAL A 89 -10.77 3.86 -16.48
N ALA A 90 -10.58 5.18 -16.50
CA ALA A 90 -11.30 6.09 -17.39
C ALA A 90 -10.89 5.90 -18.87
N TYR A 91 -9.64 5.47 -19.12
CA TYR A 91 -9.14 5.24 -20.47
C TYR A 91 -9.57 3.88 -21.03
N VAL A 92 -9.64 2.83 -20.20
CA VAL A 92 -10.04 1.49 -20.65
C VAL A 92 -11.48 1.45 -21.16
N ARG A 93 -12.43 2.16 -20.52
CA ARG A 93 -13.83 2.21 -20.97
C ARG A 93 -14.03 2.98 -22.29
N ARG A 94 -13.12 3.90 -22.65
CA ARG A 94 -13.22 4.67 -23.91
C ARG A 94 -12.80 3.90 -25.15
N LEU A 95 -12.05 2.80 -25.01
CA LEU A 95 -11.64 1.95 -26.15
C LEU A 95 -12.68 0.88 -26.51
N GLU A 96 -13.65 0.64 -25.62
CA GLU A 96 -14.73 -0.34 -25.81
C GLU A 96 -16.07 0.31 -26.26
N GLN A 97 -16.10 1.63 -26.47
CA GLN A 97 -17.22 2.36 -27.07
C GLN A 97 -16.91 2.72 -28.52
#